data_AF-A0A1J5I0H3-F1
#
_entry.id   AF-A0A1J5I0H3-F1
#
_cell.length_a   1.000
_cell.length_b   1.000
_cell.length_c   1.000
_cell.angle_alpha   90.00
_cell.angle_beta   90.00
_cell.angle_gamma   90.00
#
_symmetry.space_group_name_H-M   'P 1'
#
loop_
_entity.id
_entity.type
_entity.pdbx_description
1 polymer ?
#
loop_
_entity_poly.entity_id
_entity_poly.type
_entity_poly.pdbx_seq_one_letter_code
_entity_poly.pdbx_strand_id
1 'polypeptide(L)'
;MIKGPPNPVTVGEFYIQATDFWDAVKASFPQVAEVFNSRPEDETVAKYRHENGGHFLFRPFCLVVFAKTVRVLMSRGFSIADSLKVLAGIQMDIGKDPWCHVVWNPNKRTMINKNEPLIRNLLLSLTGQPLSPNDFDLNVEYKKTVGEAQTSFRP
;
A
#
# COMPACT_ATOMS: atom_id res chain seq x y z
N MET A 1 -14.73 -26.13 -15.77
CA MET A 1 -14.99 -24.68 -15.82
C MET A 1 -16.03 -24.42 -16.89
N ILE A 2 -17.19 -23.91 -16.52
CA ILE A 2 -18.21 -23.47 -17.48
C ILE A 2 -17.68 -22.17 -18.10
N LYS A 3 -17.39 -22.19 -19.41
CA LYS A 3 -17.09 -20.98 -20.17
C LYS A 3 -18.42 -20.35 -20.56
N GLY A 4 -18.70 -19.17 -20.00
CA GLY A 4 -19.89 -18.36 -20.27
C GLY A 4 -19.65 -16.94 -19.76
N PRO A 5 -20.51 -15.96 -20.10
CA PRO A 5 -20.37 -14.62 -19.56
C PRO A 5 -20.38 -14.66 -18.02
N PRO A 6 -19.65 -13.77 -17.34
CA PRO A 6 -19.67 -13.71 -15.88
C PRO A 6 -21.09 -13.58 -15.34
N ASN A 7 -21.39 -14.24 -14.22
CA ASN A 7 -22.67 -14.09 -13.57
C ASN A 7 -22.89 -12.60 -13.19
N PRO A 8 -23.95 -11.93 -13.68
CA PRO A 8 -24.20 -10.51 -13.40
C PRO A 8 -24.27 -10.17 -11.91
N VAL A 9 -24.79 -11.09 -11.08
CA VAL A 9 -24.84 -10.90 -9.62
C VAL A 9 -23.42 -10.81 -9.06
N THR A 10 -22.55 -11.75 -9.42
CA THR A 10 -21.15 -11.76 -9.00
C THR A 10 -20.38 -10.53 -9.49
N VAL A 11 -20.67 -10.06 -10.71
CA VAL A 11 -20.09 -8.81 -11.22
C VAL A 11 -20.54 -7.62 -10.38
N GLY A 12 -21.82 -7.56 -10.01
CA GLY A 12 -22.37 -6.54 -9.12
C GLY A 12 -21.70 -6.54 -7.74
N GLU A 13 -21.49 -7.70 -7.15
CA GLU A 13 -20.79 -7.85 -5.86
C GLU A 13 -19.35 -7.32 -5.93
N PHE A 14 -18.61 -7.64 -6.99
CA PHE A 14 -17.26 -7.11 -7.17
C PHE A 14 -17.24 -5.60 -7.41
N TYR A 15 -18.22 -5.07 -8.14
CA TYR A 15 -18.35 -3.63 -8.34
C TYR A 15 -18.61 -2.90 -7.03
N ILE A 16 -19.53 -3.39 -6.20
CA ILE A 16 -19.82 -2.84 -4.88
C ILE A 16 -18.55 -2.89 -4.00
N GLN A 17 -17.89 -4.04 -3.93
CA GLN A 17 -16.67 -4.16 -3.12
C GLN A 17 -15.54 -3.22 -3.60
N ALA A 18 -15.38 -3.04 -4.91
CA ALA A 18 -14.38 -2.13 -5.47
C ALA A 18 -14.72 -0.65 -5.20
N THR A 19 -16.00 -0.28 -5.28
CA THR A 19 -16.45 1.09 -4.96
C THR A 19 -16.31 1.39 -3.47
N ASP A 20 -16.75 0.49 -2.59
CA ASP A 20 -16.55 0.59 -1.14
C ASP A 20 -15.08 0.75 -0.77
N PHE A 21 -14.18 0.01 -1.43
CA PHE A 21 -12.74 0.16 -1.24
C PHE A 21 -12.26 1.58 -1.55
N TRP A 22 -12.61 2.11 -2.73
CA TRP A 22 -12.16 3.44 -3.13
C TRP A 22 -12.79 4.57 -2.30
N ASP A 23 -14.06 4.43 -1.93
CA ASP A 23 -14.74 5.37 -1.03
C ASP A 23 -14.07 5.42 0.34
N ALA A 24 -13.74 4.26 0.91
CA ALA A 24 -13.04 4.18 2.18
C ALA A 24 -11.58 4.68 2.08
N VAL A 25 -10.90 4.49 0.94
CA VAL A 25 -9.56 5.07 0.69
C VAL A 25 -9.62 6.59 0.67
N LYS A 26 -10.56 7.19 -0.06
CA LYS A 26 -10.75 8.65 -0.07
C LYS A 26 -11.05 9.19 1.33
N ALA A 27 -11.89 8.50 2.09
CA ALA A 27 -12.23 8.91 3.45
C ALA A 27 -11.03 8.85 4.42
N SER A 28 -10.07 7.96 4.17
CA SER A 28 -8.94 7.71 5.08
C SER A 28 -7.65 8.44 4.68
N PHE A 29 -7.47 8.78 3.40
CA PHE A 29 -6.25 9.40 2.86
C PHE A 29 -6.58 10.73 2.17
N PRO A 30 -6.39 11.87 2.86
CA PRO A 30 -6.70 13.20 2.32
C PRO A 30 -6.02 13.50 0.98
N GLN A 31 -4.80 12.99 0.78
CA GLN A 31 -4.02 13.14 -0.46
C GLN A 31 -4.75 12.50 -1.64
N VAL A 32 -5.38 11.34 -1.42
CA VAL A 32 -6.17 10.64 -2.45
C VAL A 32 -7.47 11.40 -2.70
N ALA A 33 -8.14 11.86 -1.64
CA ALA A 33 -9.35 12.69 -1.80
C ALA A 33 -9.08 13.98 -2.58
N GLU A 34 -7.97 14.67 -2.34
CA GLU A 34 -7.58 15.86 -3.08
C GLU A 34 -7.46 15.58 -4.58
N VAL A 35 -6.76 14.50 -4.95
CA VAL A 35 -6.61 14.12 -6.36
C VAL A 35 -7.96 13.74 -6.98
N PHE A 36 -8.80 12.98 -6.28
CA PHE A 36 -10.13 12.62 -6.76
C PHE A 36 -11.05 13.83 -7.00
N ASN A 37 -10.89 14.89 -6.20
CA ASN A 37 -11.67 16.12 -6.31
C ASN A 37 -11.01 17.17 -7.23
N SER A 38 -9.86 16.87 -7.82
CA SER A 38 -9.15 17.75 -8.75
C SER A 38 -9.48 17.43 -10.21
N ARG A 39 -9.13 18.34 -11.10
CA ARG A 39 -9.21 18.14 -12.55
C ARG A 39 -7.83 17.86 -13.13
N PRO A 40 -7.72 17.18 -14.28
CA PRO A 40 -6.43 16.87 -14.89
C PRO A 40 -5.52 18.09 -15.10
N GLU A 41 -6.10 19.24 -15.46
CA GLU A 41 -5.39 20.51 -15.65
C GLU A 41 -4.75 21.09 -14.37
N ASP A 42 -5.18 20.65 -13.18
CA ASP A 42 -4.64 21.13 -11.91
C ASP A 42 -3.28 20.50 -11.57
N GLU A 43 -2.88 19.44 -12.30
CA GLU A 43 -1.64 18.67 -12.08
C GLU A 43 -1.43 18.20 -10.63
N THR A 44 -2.50 18.10 -9.83
CA THR A 44 -2.47 17.80 -8.38
C THR A 44 -1.69 16.52 -8.06
N VAL A 45 -1.75 15.52 -8.95
CA VAL A 45 -1.00 14.26 -8.80
C VAL A 45 0.51 14.49 -8.67
N ALA A 46 1.08 15.51 -9.30
CA ALA A 46 2.51 15.81 -9.24
C ALA A 46 2.99 16.11 -7.82
N LYS A 47 2.11 16.61 -6.93
CA LYS A 47 2.41 16.81 -5.49
C LYS A 47 2.71 15.49 -4.78
N TYR A 48 2.05 14.40 -5.20
CA TYR A 48 2.11 13.08 -4.56
C TYR A 48 2.91 12.06 -5.37
N ARG A 49 3.25 12.38 -6.61
CA ARG A 49 4.03 11.54 -7.51
C ARG A 49 5.06 12.37 -8.26
N HIS A 50 6.29 12.35 -7.76
CA HIS A 50 7.40 13.10 -8.32
C HIS A 50 8.70 12.27 -8.36
N GLU A 51 9.74 12.84 -8.97
CA GLU A 51 11.02 12.19 -9.19
C GLU A 51 11.81 11.88 -7.91
N ASN A 52 11.54 12.59 -6.81
CA ASN A 52 12.18 12.33 -5.51
C ASN A 52 11.42 11.32 -4.63
N GLY A 53 10.37 10.69 -5.16
CA GLY A 53 9.49 9.78 -4.42
C GLY A 53 8.04 10.25 -4.38
N GLY A 54 7.48 10.42 -3.18
CA GLY A 54 6.10 10.82 -2.97
C GLY A 54 5.26 9.73 -2.32
N HIS A 55 3.95 9.82 -2.44
CA HIS A 55 3.04 9.03 -1.62
C HIS A 55 2.84 7.61 -2.15
N PHE A 56 2.87 6.64 -1.24
CA PHE A 56 2.84 5.19 -1.46
C PHE A 56 1.69 4.76 -2.37
N LEU A 57 0.47 5.22 -2.08
CA LEU A 57 -0.75 4.87 -2.85
C LEU A 57 -0.75 5.39 -4.30
N PHE A 58 0.13 6.34 -4.65
CA PHE A 58 0.23 6.87 -6.02
C PHE A 58 1.23 6.08 -6.88
N ARG A 59 1.70 4.93 -6.40
CA ARG A 59 2.54 3.99 -7.15
C ARG A 59 1.77 2.68 -7.39
N PRO A 60 1.57 2.23 -8.65
CA PRO A 60 0.77 1.06 -8.95
C PRO A 60 1.16 -0.20 -8.18
N PHE A 61 2.46 -0.51 -8.09
CA PHE A 61 2.96 -1.66 -7.34
C PHE A 61 2.58 -1.57 -5.85
N CYS A 62 2.85 -0.42 -5.22
CA CYS A 62 2.50 -0.14 -3.83
C CYS A 62 0.99 -0.23 -3.56
N LEU A 63 0.15 0.34 -4.44
CA LEU A 63 -1.30 0.26 -4.34
C LEU A 63 -1.79 -1.21 -4.34
N VAL A 64 -1.21 -2.06 -5.18
CA VAL A 64 -1.52 -3.49 -5.20
C VAL A 64 -1.13 -4.17 -3.89
N VAL A 65 0.08 -3.90 -3.37
CA VAL A 65 0.51 -4.47 -2.07
C VAL A 65 -0.38 -3.98 -0.92
N PHE A 66 -0.77 -2.71 -0.96
CA PHE A 66 -1.67 -2.10 0.01
C PHE A 66 -3.05 -2.78 0.00
N ALA A 67 -3.67 -2.96 -1.17
CA ALA A 67 -4.93 -3.67 -1.31
C ALA A 67 -4.85 -5.13 -0.83
N LYS A 68 -3.72 -5.83 -1.12
CA LYS A 68 -3.46 -7.17 -0.56
C LYS A 68 -3.36 -7.15 0.97
N THR A 69 -2.77 -6.11 1.55
CA THR A 69 -2.66 -5.94 3.00
C THR A 69 -4.04 -5.71 3.64
N VAL A 70 -4.87 -4.86 3.04
CA VAL A 70 -6.28 -4.70 3.43
C VAL A 70 -7.01 -6.05 3.38
N ARG A 71 -6.79 -6.85 2.34
CA ARG A 71 -7.41 -8.19 2.24
C ARG A 71 -6.96 -9.13 3.37
N VAL A 72 -5.70 -9.06 3.80
CA VAL A 72 -5.23 -9.82 4.98
C VAL A 72 -5.95 -9.35 6.24
N LEU A 73 -6.09 -8.05 6.48
CA LEU A 73 -6.83 -7.53 7.62
C LEU A 73 -8.30 -7.97 7.60
N MET A 74 -8.94 -7.95 6.43
CA MET A 74 -10.31 -8.46 6.28
C MET A 74 -10.41 -9.95 6.63
N SER A 75 -9.42 -10.76 6.26
CA SER A 75 -9.39 -12.18 6.66
C SER A 75 -9.23 -12.39 8.17
N ARG A 76 -8.81 -11.35 8.90
CA ARG A 76 -8.68 -11.31 10.37
C ARG A 76 -9.90 -10.67 11.06
N GLY A 77 -10.96 -10.39 10.31
CA GLY A 77 -12.22 -9.86 10.83
C GLY A 77 -12.40 -8.34 10.75
N PHE A 78 -11.45 -7.60 10.16
CA PHE A 78 -11.61 -6.16 9.97
C PHE A 78 -12.57 -5.87 8.81
N SER A 79 -13.34 -4.78 8.92
CA SER A 79 -14.01 -4.20 7.75
C SER A 79 -12.99 -3.52 6.82
N ILE A 80 -13.39 -3.17 5.60
CA ILE A 80 -12.57 -2.34 4.70
C ILE A 80 -12.23 -1.01 5.39
N ALA A 81 -13.23 -0.35 5.95
CA ALA A 81 -13.07 0.95 6.61
C ALA A 81 -12.10 0.87 7.79
N ASP A 82 -12.21 -0.15 8.65
CA ASP A 82 -11.33 -0.31 9.81
C ASP A 82 -9.89 -0.66 9.38
N SER A 83 -9.76 -1.49 8.34
CA SER A 83 -8.45 -1.80 7.75
C SER A 83 -7.72 -0.55 7.28
N LEU A 84 -8.44 0.35 6.60
CA LEU A 84 -7.87 1.60 6.08
C LEU A 84 -7.58 2.61 7.19
N LYS A 85 -8.45 2.74 8.20
CA LYS A 85 -8.20 3.60 9.37
C LYS A 85 -6.90 3.21 10.09
N VAL A 86 -6.69 1.91 10.28
CA VAL A 86 -5.47 1.39 10.91
C VAL A 86 -4.23 1.69 10.05
N LEU A 87 -4.32 1.48 8.73
CA LEU A 87 -3.21 1.75 7.81
C LEU A 87 -2.94 3.25 7.60
N ALA A 88 -3.92 4.13 7.78
CA ALA A 88 -3.78 5.58 7.59
C ALA A 88 -2.84 6.24 8.61
N GLY A 89 -2.57 5.58 9.73
CA GLY A 89 -1.60 6.07 10.73
C GLY A 89 -0.13 5.93 10.31
N ILE A 90 0.16 5.22 9.21
CA ILE A 90 1.52 4.99 8.75
C ILE A 90 2.00 6.17 7.91
N GLN A 91 3.27 6.59 8.07
CA GLN A 91 3.93 7.51 7.14
C GLN A 91 3.95 6.89 5.74
N MET A 92 3.40 7.54 4.70
CA MET A 92 3.29 6.97 3.35
C MET A 92 4.24 7.58 2.31
N ASP A 93 5.19 8.42 2.72
CA ASP A 93 6.20 8.97 1.81
C ASP A 93 7.28 7.93 1.48
N ILE A 94 7.34 7.46 0.24
CA ILE A 94 8.27 6.41 -0.19
C ILE A 94 9.74 6.84 -0.18
N GLY A 95 10.01 8.15 -0.12
CA GLY A 95 11.36 8.69 0.02
C GLY A 95 11.90 8.64 1.45
N LYS A 96 11.07 8.23 2.41
CA LYS A 96 11.41 8.17 3.84
C LYS A 96 11.38 6.74 4.36
N ASP A 97 11.99 6.51 5.50
CA ASP A 97 11.91 5.23 6.19
C ASP A 97 10.46 4.93 6.61
N PRO A 98 10.03 3.66 6.59
CA PRO A 98 10.81 2.45 6.25
C PRO A 98 10.74 2.07 4.76
N TRP A 99 10.34 2.99 3.89
CA TRP A 99 10.07 2.70 2.47
C TRP A 99 11.25 2.94 1.56
N CYS A 100 12.09 3.90 1.93
CA CYS A 100 13.33 4.18 1.23
C CYS A 100 14.18 2.89 1.19
N HIS A 101 14.78 2.60 0.05
CA HIS A 101 15.48 1.35 -0.26
C HIS A 101 14.63 0.06 -0.29
N VAL A 102 13.41 0.06 0.26
CA VAL A 102 12.49 -1.09 0.20
C VAL A 102 11.59 -1.04 -1.04
N VAL A 103 10.94 0.10 -1.29
CA VAL A 103 10.07 0.34 -2.46
C VAL A 103 10.64 1.40 -3.40
N TRP A 104 11.57 2.22 -2.92
CA TRP A 104 12.13 3.34 -3.66
C TRP A 104 13.65 3.26 -3.68
N ASN A 105 14.26 3.35 -4.86
CA ASN A 105 15.70 3.48 -5.00
C ASN A 105 16.05 4.97 -5.10
N PRO A 106 16.61 5.59 -4.04
CA PRO A 106 16.89 7.03 -4.05
C PRO A 106 18.05 7.39 -5.01
N ASN A 107 19.00 6.48 -5.22
CA ASN A 107 20.15 6.71 -6.09
C ASN A 107 19.75 6.75 -7.57
N LYS A 108 18.85 5.84 -7.97
CA LYS A 108 18.36 5.75 -9.35
C LYS A 108 17.08 6.54 -9.59
N ARG A 109 16.42 7.03 -8.53
CA ARG A 109 15.09 7.66 -8.56
C ARG A 109 14.03 6.78 -9.22
N THR A 110 14.00 5.49 -8.86
CA THR A 110 13.11 4.49 -9.46
C THR A 110 12.45 3.59 -8.42
N MET A 111 11.31 2.98 -8.78
CA MET A 111 10.65 1.98 -7.95
C MET A 111 11.43 0.65 -7.85
N ILE A 112 11.32 -0.02 -6.71
CA ILE A 112 11.80 -1.38 -6.47
C ILE A 112 10.57 -2.31 -6.39
N ASN A 113 10.25 -3.00 -7.48
CA ASN A 113 9.01 -3.78 -7.62
C ASN A 113 9.20 -5.29 -7.36
N LYS A 114 9.91 -5.66 -6.30
CA LYS A 114 10.23 -7.09 -6.01
C LYS A 114 10.03 -7.52 -4.55
N ASN A 115 9.85 -6.57 -3.63
CA ASN A 115 9.85 -6.82 -2.19
C ASN A 115 8.44 -6.99 -1.61
N GLU A 116 7.47 -7.52 -2.38
CA GLU A 116 6.05 -7.53 -1.97
C GLU A 116 5.81 -8.16 -0.58
N PRO A 117 6.34 -9.36 -0.24
CA PRO A 117 6.10 -9.96 1.07
C PRO A 117 6.65 -9.12 2.22
N LEU A 118 7.84 -8.53 2.04
CA LEU A 118 8.46 -7.63 3.00
C LEU A 118 7.59 -6.38 3.22
N ILE A 119 7.16 -5.73 2.14
CA ILE A 119 6.33 -4.51 2.20
C ILE A 119 5.00 -4.78 2.92
N ARG A 120 4.33 -5.88 2.59
CA ARG A 120 3.08 -6.28 3.25
C ARG A 120 3.31 -6.50 4.75
N ASN A 121 4.37 -7.21 5.12
CA ASN A 121 4.66 -7.48 6.53
C ASN A 121 5.15 -6.23 7.29
N LEU A 122 5.79 -5.26 6.63
CA LEU A 122 6.05 -3.94 7.20
C LEU A 122 4.74 -3.20 7.49
N LEU A 123 3.80 -3.13 6.54
CA LEU A 123 2.50 -2.49 6.75
C LEU A 123 1.73 -3.11 7.94
N LEU A 124 1.78 -4.44 8.08
CA LEU A 124 1.17 -5.15 9.22
C LEU A 124 1.91 -4.85 10.53
N SER A 125 3.24 -4.94 10.54
CA SER A 125 4.05 -4.70 11.75
C SER A 125 3.89 -3.27 12.27
N LEU A 126 3.88 -2.26 11.37
CA LEU A 126 3.73 -0.84 11.71
C LEU A 126 2.35 -0.51 12.31
N THR A 127 1.40 -1.44 12.20
CA THR A 127 0.04 -1.31 12.75
C THR A 127 -0.20 -2.23 13.95
N GLY A 128 0.86 -2.82 14.49
CA GLY A 128 0.80 -3.78 15.60
C GLY A 128 0.11 -5.10 15.23
N GLN A 129 -0.06 -5.38 13.94
CA GLN A 129 -0.71 -6.58 13.47
C GLN A 129 0.28 -7.73 13.33
N PRO A 130 -0.13 -8.98 13.60
CA PRO A 130 0.72 -10.13 13.37
C PRO A 130 1.19 -10.19 11.91
N LEU A 131 2.39 -10.70 11.68
CA LEU A 131 2.91 -10.88 10.32
C LEU A 131 2.05 -11.89 9.55
N SER A 132 2.01 -11.76 8.23
CA SER A 132 1.51 -12.84 7.38
C SER A 132 2.56 -13.95 7.30
N PRO A 133 2.16 -15.23 7.13
CA PRO A 133 3.10 -16.32 6.91
C PRO A 133 4.11 -16.00 5.81
N ASN A 134 5.39 -16.23 6.10
CA ASN A 134 6.52 -15.98 5.22
C ASN A 134 7.73 -16.83 5.68
N ASP A 135 8.78 -16.86 4.87
CA ASP A 135 9.98 -17.69 5.04
C ASP A 135 11.19 -16.91 5.61
N PHE A 136 10.99 -15.68 6.10
CA PHE A 136 12.05 -14.82 6.62
C PHE A 136 11.71 -14.22 7.99
N ASP A 137 12.74 -13.74 8.69
CA ASP A 137 12.55 -12.82 9.80
C ASP A 137 12.44 -11.39 9.25
N LEU A 138 11.40 -10.65 9.65
CA LEU A 138 11.11 -9.32 9.11
C LEU A 138 12.28 -8.35 9.30
N ASN A 139 12.92 -8.36 10.46
CA ASN A 139 14.02 -7.45 10.75
C ASN A 139 15.28 -7.83 9.97
N VAL A 140 15.55 -9.13 9.83
CA VAL A 140 16.67 -9.63 9.02
C VAL A 140 16.49 -9.26 7.55
N GLU A 141 15.32 -9.51 6.97
CA GLU A 141 15.07 -9.22 5.55
C GLU A 141 15.02 -7.70 5.29
N TYR A 142 14.47 -6.92 6.23
CA TYR A 142 14.52 -5.45 6.15
C TYR A 142 15.97 -4.95 6.14
N LYS A 143 16.80 -5.35 7.12
CA LYS A 143 18.22 -4.95 7.21
C LYS A 143 19.01 -5.34 5.96
N LYS A 144 18.80 -6.56 5.45
CA LYS A 144 19.40 -7.04 4.20
C LYS A 144 18.96 -6.20 2.99
N THR A 145 17.71 -5.74 2.97
CA THR A 145 17.18 -4.92 1.87
C THR A 145 17.71 -3.49 1.89
N VAL A 146 17.75 -2.85 3.06
CA VAL A 146 18.20 -1.45 3.20
C VAL A 146 19.72 -1.30 3.27
N GLY A 147 20.44 -2.37 3.65
CA GLY A 147 21.88 -2.36 3.89
C GLY A 147 22.26 -1.81 5.29
N GLU A 148 23.49 -2.08 5.73
CA GLU A 148 23.94 -1.80 7.12
C GLU A 148 23.91 -0.32 7.53
N ALA A 149 23.79 0.61 6.58
CA ALA A 149 23.89 2.06 6.82
C ALA A 149 22.62 2.73 7.41
N GLN A 150 21.49 2.03 7.54
CA GLN A 150 20.24 2.58 8.10
C GLN A 150 19.62 1.61 9.11
N THR A 151 20.24 1.53 10.29
CA THR A 151 19.90 0.56 11.34
C THR A 151 19.12 1.21 12.48
N SER A 152 17.86 1.56 12.23
CA SER A 152 16.86 1.58 13.30
C SER A 152 15.43 1.44 12.75
N PHE A 153 15.02 0.22 12.44
CA PHE A 153 13.59 -0.11 12.48
C PHE A 153 13.27 -0.51 13.93
N ARG A 154 12.46 0.29 14.62
CA ARG A 154 11.79 -0.13 15.86
C ARG A 154 10.31 -0.23 15.56
N PRO A 155 9.72 -1.43 15.62
CA PRO A 155 8.27 -1.60 15.50
C PRO A 155 7.53 -0.92 16.65
#